data_AF-A0A553L2X3-F1
#
_entry.id   AF-A0A553L2X3-F1
#
_cell.length_a   1.000
_cell.length_b   1.000
_cell.length_c   1.000
_cell.angle_alpha   90.00
_cell.angle_beta   90.00
_cell.angle_gamma   90.00
#
_symmetry.space_group_name_H-M   'P 1'
#
loop_
_entity.id
_entity.type
_entity.pdbx_description
1 polymer ?
#
loop_
_entity_poly.entity_id
_entity_poly.type
_entity_poly.pdbx_seq_one_letter_code
_entity_poly.pdbx_strand_id
1 'polypeptide(L)'
;MMQTKTLFQRSLLAVATAALITSLPVIAHNAEQPPMKKILRQLDLTDQQRAQVRNLMQEVRSDAQTVHQDQALIKEQLKNAIQAQNWNEEVVTALILQKQTAKEKLALTRAVSQNTLWNQLDDQQQEKFESLVDKRQKRDRNRAPLRRFEPLNLSQEQYSEIEALINRQKEQITEQQKVSKPFRKQQVELIQADDFNQQAWLASHQTMQSMQLELAVNVAHTRHKIWNILTPDQQLKMQEVAQKRQQKIEDKKRKMEQRKGRM
;
A
#
# COMPACT_ATOMS: atom_id res chain seq x y z
N MET A 1 -12.61 -57.91 1.38
CA MET A 1 -13.83 -57.22 1.83
C MET A 1 -13.52 -56.67 3.21
N MET A 2 -13.63 -55.39 3.57
CA MET A 2 -14.53 -54.32 3.15
C MET A 2 -13.73 -53.01 3.05
N GLN A 3 -14.02 -52.19 2.04
CA GLN A 3 -13.59 -50.79 1.99
C GLN A 3 -14.71 -49.93 2.57
N THR A 4 -14.45 -49.20 3.66
CA THR A 4 -15.34 -48.16 4.16
C THR A 4 -14.92 -46.83 3.56
N LYS A 5 -15.63 -46.42 2.51
CA LYS A 5 -15.64 -45.04 2.01
C LYS A 5 -16.70 -44.28 2.80
N THR A 6 -16.30 -43.33 3.63
CA THR A 6 -17.22 -42.32 4.16
C THR A 6 -16.89 -40.96 3.57
N LEU A 7 -17.93 -40.38 2.99
CA LEU A 7 -17.96 -39.23 2.11
C LEU A 7 -17.76 -37.95 2.91
N PHE A 8 -16.70 -37.20 2.62
CA PHE A 8 -16.60 -35.80 3.01
C PHE A 8 -17.59 -34.99 2.17
N GLN A 9 -18.76 -34.70 2.77
CA GLN A 9 -19.76 -33.81 2.21
C GLN A 9 -19.23 -32.36 2.33
N ARG A 10 -18.49 -31.92 1.30
CA ARG A 10 -18.04 -30.53 1.17
C ARG A 10 -19.22 -29.67 0.75
N SER A 11 -19.85 -29.00 1.72
CA SER A 11 -20.79 -27.92 1.47
C SER A 11 -20.04 -26.73 0.85
N LEU A 12 -20.06 -26.63 -0.47
CA LEU A 12 -19.66 -25.43 -1.23
C LEU A 12 -20.73 -24.34 -1.01
N LEU A 13 -20.53 -23.49 0.01
CA LEU A 13 -21.20 -22.20 0.07
C LEU A 13 -20.46 -21.24 -0.86
N ALA A 14 -20.93 -21.20 -2.11
CA ALA A 14 -20.59 -20.16 -3.07
C ALA A 14 -21.21 -18.84 -2.61
N VAL A 15 -20.49 -18.06 -1.80
CA VAL A 15 -20.79 -16.63 -1.61
C VAL A 15 -19.94 -15.85 -2.60
N ALA A 16 -20.45 -15.75 -3.82
CA ALA A 16 -20.07 -14.69 -4.72
C ALA A 16 -20.62 -13.37 -4.16
N THR A 17 -19.74 -12.41 -3.86
CA THR A 17 -19.89 -11.01 -4.28
C THR A 17 -18.74 -10.15 -3.75
N ALA A 18 -17.94 -9.68 -4.70
CA ALA A 18 -16.97 -8.64 -4.50
C ALA A 18 -17.65 -7.26 -4.55
N ALA A 19 -17.50 -6.40 -3.52
CA ALA A 19 -17.43 -4.95 -3.79
C ALA A 19 -16.73 -4.11 -2.70
N LEU A 20 -15.73 -3.33 -3.15
CA LEU A 20 -14.69 -2.64 -2.37
C LEU A 20 -15.21 -1.66 -1.31
N ILE A 21 -14.80 -1.81 -0.04
CA ILE A 21 -14.52 -0.62 0.79
C ILE A 21 -13.28 0.04 0.18
N THR A 22 -13.42 1.27 -0.32
CA THR A 22 -12.25 2.06 -0.70
C THR A 22 -11.38 2.22 0.54
N SER A 23 -10.29 1.48 0.53
CA SER A 23 -9.19 1.53 1.45
C SER A 23 -8.97 2.96 1.96
N LEU A 24 -9.20 3.20 3.26
CA LEU A 24 -8.14 3.90 3.98
C LEU A 24 -6.84 3.15 3.64
N PRO A 25 -5.67 3.75 3.55
CA PRO A 25 -4.47 2.93 3.37
C PRO A 25 -4.37 1.95 4.56
N VAL A 26 -4.51 0.61 4.34
CA VAL A 26 -4.21 -0.45 5.36
C VAL A 26 -2.69 -0.64 5.46
N ILE A 27 -1.97 0.42 5.20
CA ILE A 27 -0.53 0.42 5.11
C ILE A 27 -0.16 1.77 5.67
N ALA A 28 0.68 1.80 6.70
CA ALA A 28 1.68 2.83 6.79
C ALA A 28 2.17 3.05 5.36
N HIS A 29 1.85 4.19 4.74
CA HIS A 29 2.57 4.54 3.54
C HIS A 29 4.02 4.56 4.02
N ASN A 30 4.82 3.53 3.68
CA ASN A 30 6.19 3.78 3.30
C ASN A 30 6.04 4.98 2.40
N ALA A 31 6.44 6.14 2.91
CA ALA A 31 6.35 7.38 2.18
C ALA A 31 7.20 7.08 0.96
N GLU A 32 6.55 6.64 -0.13
CA GLU A 32 7.26 6.10 -1.27
C GLU A 32 8.25 7.17 -1.63
N GLN A 33 9.54 6.81 -1.61
CA GLN A 33 10.62 7.61 -2.16
C GLN A 33 10.07 8.27 -3.42
N PRO A 34 10.32 9.59 -3.63
CA PRO A 34 9.78 10.26 -4.81
C PRO A 34 10.09 9.39 -6.03
N PRO A 35 9.15 9.22 -6.98
CA PRO A 35 9.34 8.27 -8.06
C PRO A 35 10.69 8.56 -8.71
N MET A 36 11.65 7.64 -8.57
CA MET A 36 13.07 7.87 -8.90
C MET A 36 13.24 8.53 -10.27
N LYS A 37 12.41 8.12 -11.23
CA LYS A 37 12.30 8.70 -12.57
C LYS A 37 12.15 10.23 -12.61
N LYS A 38 11.47 10.87 -11.66
CA LYS A 38 11.32 12.33 -11.59
C LYS A 38 12.59 13.00 -11.09
N ILE A 39 13.23 12.42 -10.07
CA ILE A 39 14.48 12.93 -9.51
C ILE A 39 15.58 12.84 -10.58
N LEU A 40 15.74 11.64 -11.17
CA LEU A 40 16.71 11.34 -12.22
C LEU A 40 16.60 12.24 -13.46
N ARG A 41 15.40 12.73 -13.80
CA ARG A 41 15.19 13.67 -14.91
C ARG A 41 15.72 15.07 -14.64
N GLN A 42 15.92 15.41 -13.38
CA GLN A 42 16.40 16.71 -12.95
C GLN A 42 17.89 16.68 -12.60
N LEU A 43 18.51 15.50 -12.57
CA LEU A 43 19.96 15.35 -12.44
C LEU A 43 20.62 15.47 -13.82
N ASP A 44 21.79 16.10 -13.84
CA ASP A 44 22.57 16.31 -15.06
C ASP A 44 23.45 15.08 -15.33
N LEU A 45 22.79 13.95 -15.62
CA LEU A 45 23.44 12.65 -15.82
C LEU A 45 24.15 12.55 -17.17
N THR A 46 25.34 11.96 -17.18
CA THR A 46 26.09 11.56 -18.39
C THR A 46 25.36 10.47 -19.16
N ASP A 47 25.70 10.28 -20.44
CA ASP A 47 25.08 9.23 -21.25
C ASP A 47 25.35 7.82 -20.72
N GLN A 48 26.53 7.59 -20.15
CA GLN A 48 26.89 6.33 -19.50
C GLN A 48 26.03 6.09 -18.24
N GLN A 49 25.89 7.09 -17.36
CA GLN A 49 25.01 7.02 -16.19
C GLN A 49 23.54 6.77 -16.60
N ARG A 50 23.07 7.43 -17.67
CA ARG A 50 21.70 7.24 -18.19
C ARG A 50 21.45 5.81 -18.68
N ALA A 51 22.42 5.18 -19.33
CA ALA A 51 22.31 3.80 -19.78
C ALA A 51 22.20 2.83 -18.59
N GLN A 52 23.04 3.01 -17.56
CA GLN A 52 23.03 2.20 -16.35
C GLN A 52 21.72 2.35 -15.56
N VAL A 53 21.27 3.59 -15.37
CA VAL A 53 19.96 3.91 -14.76
C VAL A 53 18.81 3.23 -15.49
N ARG A 54 18.86 3.18 -16.82
CA ARG A 54 17.79 2.56 -17.61
C ARG A 54 17.67 1.06 -17.31
N ASN A 55 18.80 0.35 -17.21
CA ASN A 55 18.81 -1.08 -16.93
C ASN A 55 18.28 -1.37 -15.52
N LEU A 56 18.76 -0.66 -14.49
CA LEU A 56 18.27 -0.77 -13.11
C LEU A 56 16.75 -0.51 -13.02
N MET A 57 16.26 0.52 -13.71
CA MET A 57 14.84 0.86 -13.71
C MET A 57 13.97 -0.15 -14.46
N GLN A 58 14.52 -0.91 -15.42
CA GLN A 58 13.81 -2.00 -16.11
C GLN A 58 13.62 -3.19 -15.18
N GLU A 59 14.67 -3.58 -14.43
CA GLU A 59 14.61 -4.65 -13.44
C GLU A 59 13.58 -4.32 -12.34
N VAL A 60 13.69 -3.14 -11.71
CA VAL A 60 12.74 -2.67 -10.71
C VAL A 60 11.31 -2.64 -11.25
N ARG A 61 11.13 -2.31 -12.54
CA ARG A 61 9.81 -2.30 -13.17
C ARG A 61 9.25 -3.71 -13.32
N SER A 62 10.07 -4.67 -13.71
CA SER A 62 9.67 -6.08 -13.84
C SER A 62 9.16 -6.62 -12.50
N ASP A 63 9.96 -6.45 -11.43
CA ASP A 63 9.57 -6.88 -10.08
C ASP A 63 8.33 -6.14 -9.57
N ALA A 64 8.22 -4.84 -9.87
CA ALA A 64 7.04 -4.07 -9.49
C ALA A 64 5.75 -4.57 -10.17
N GLN A 65 5.85 -5.12 -11.38
CA GLN A 65 4.70 -5.65 -12.10
C GLN A 65 4.15 -6.92 -11.43
N THR A 66 5.03 -7.84 -11.03
CA THR A 66 4.65 -9.04 -10.26
C THR A 66 3.98 -8.66 -8.95
N VAL A 67 4.63 -7.80 -8.16
CA VAL A 67 4.10 -7.35 -6.87
C VAL A 67 2.77 -6.60 -7.02
N HIS A 68 2.55 -5.88 -8.12
CA HIS A 68 1.27 -5.21 -8.38
C HIS A 68 0.13 -6.23 -8.59
N GLN A 69 0.39 -7.35 -9.26
CA GLN A 69 -0.60 -8.41 -9.46
C GLN A 69 -0.98 -9.06 -8.13
N ASP A 70 0.03 -9.46 -7.34
CA ASP A 70 -0.19 -10.06 -6.01
C ASP A 70 -0.97 -9.12 -5.08
N GLN A 71 -0.65 -7.82 -5.11
CA GLN A 71 -1.35 -6.82 -4.31
C GLN A 71 -2.81 -6.64 -4.70
N ALA A 72 -3.17 -6.82 -5.98
CA ALA A 72 -4.56 -6.72 -6.41
C ALA A 72 -5.40 -7.83 -5.78
N LEU A 73 -4.89 -9.07 -5.83
CA LEU A 73 -5.53 -10.25 -5.24
C LEU A 73 -5.64 -10.13 -3.71
N ILE A 74 -4.52 -9.80 -3.03
CA ILE A 74 -4.51 -9.64 -1.57
C ILE A 74 -5.45 -8.52 -1.14
N LYS A 75 -5.54 -7.43 -1.91
CA LYS A 75 -6.46 -6.33 -1.61
C LYS A 75 -7.91 -6.79 -1.67
N GLU A 76 -8.27 -7.65 -2.63
CA GLU A 76 -9.61 -8.21 -2.71
C GLU A 76 -9.90 -9.14 -1.54
N GLN A 77 -9.00 -10.07 -1.24
CA GLN A 77 -9.11 -11.00 -0.12
C GLN A 77 -9.25 -10.27 1.22
N LEU A 78 -8.41 -9.27 1.49
CA LEU A 78 -8.49 -8.46 2.72
C LEU A 78 -9.84 -7.77 2.84
N LYS A 79 -10.35 -7.26 1.74
CA LYS A 79 -11.63 -6.56 1.74
C LYS A 79 -12.78 -7.54 2.00
N ASN A 80 -12.76 -8.73 1.41
CA ASN A 80 -13.75 -9.76 1.72
C ASN A 80 -13.68 -10.18 3.20
N ALA A 81 -12.48 -10.34 3.76
CA ALA A 81 -12.31 -10.63 5.19
C ALA A 81 -12.83 -9.50 6.10
N ILE A 82 -12.60 -8.23 5.71
CA ILE A 82 -13.11 -7.06 6.46
C ILE A 82 -14.64 -6.98 6.40
N GLN A 83 -15.25 -7.33 5.27
CA GLN A 83 -16.70 -7.26 5.06
C GLN A 83 -17.46 -8.51 5.53
N ALA A 84 -16.75 -9.54 5.96
CA ALA A 84 -17.35 -10.74 6.51
C ALA A 84 -18.16 -10.41 7.77
N GLN A 85 -19.16 -11.24 8.07
CA GLN A 85 -19.99 -11.09 9.25
C GLN A 85 -19.17 -11.20 10.55
N ASN A 86 -18.19 -12.10 10.56
CA ASN A 86 -17.35 -12.36 11.72
C ASN A 86 -15.90 -11.92 11.45
N TRP A 87 -15.29 -11.24 12.42
CA TRP A 87 -13.87 -10.91 12.38
C TRP A 87 -13.02 -12.16 12.51
N ASN A 88 -12.16 -12.41 11.52
CA ASN A 88 -11.12 -13.44 11.61
C ASN A 88 -9.74 -12.76 11.55
N GLU A 89 -9.15 -12.56 12.74
CA GLU A 89 -7.88 -11.88 12.88
C GLU A 89 -6.72 -12.64 12.24
N GLU A 90 -6.71 -13.96 12.33
CA GLU A 90 -5.67 -14.82 11.79
C GLU A 90 -5.59 -14.68 10.26
N VAL A 91 -6.74 -14.76 9.59
CA VAL A 91 -6.83 -14.56 8.12
C VAL A 91 -6.36 -13.17 7.72
N VAL A 92 -6.79 -12.12 8.44
CA VAL A 92 -6.39 -10.75 8.13
C VAL A 92 -4.89 -10.55 8.35
N THR A 93 -4.34 -11.08 9.43
CA THR A 93 -2.91 -11.02 9.76
C THR A 93 -2.08 -11.72 8.69
N ALA A 94 -2.46 -12.94 8.29
CA ALA A 94 -1.79 -13.69 7.24
C ALA A 94 -1.78 -12.94 5.89
N LEU A 95 -2.91 -12.32 5.51
CA LEU A 95 -2.99 -11.53 4.28
C LEU A 95 -2.14 -10.25 4.33
N ILE A 96 -2.05 -9.59 5.50
CA ILE A 96 -1.18 -8.41 5.67
C ILE A 96 0.29 -8.82 5.60
N LEU A 97 0.67 -9.93 6.23
CA LEU A 97 2.02 -10.49 6.16
C LEU A 97 2.41 -10.84 4.73
N GLN A 98 1.56 -11.57 4.00
CA GLN A 98 1.79 -11.90 2.59
C GLN A 98 2.05 -10.64 1.75
N LYS A 99 1.30 -9.57 2.03
CA LYS A 99 1.49 -8.27 1.37
C LYS A 99 2.82 -7.60 1.74
N GLN A 100 3.24 -7.69 3.00
CA GLN A 100 4.53 -7.16 3.46
C GLN A 100 5.69 -7.91 2.79
N THR A 101 5.64 -9.24 2.77
CA THR A 101 6.64 -10.09 2.11
C THR A 101 6.75 -9.78 0.61
N ALA A 102 5.62 -9.67 -0.10
CA ALA A 102 5.64 -9.29 -1.52
C ALA A 102 6.28 -7.91 -1.75
N LYS A 103 6.09 -6.97 -0.81
CA LYS A 103 6.69 -5.63 -0.89
C LYS A 103 8.16 -5.60 -0.52
N GLU A 104 8.62 -6.47 0.37
CA GLU A 104 10.01 -6.53 0.85
C GLU A 104 10.97 -6.77 -0.31
N LYS A 105 10.70 -7.79 -1.14
CA LYS A 105 11.55 -8.10 -2.30
C LYS A 105 11.73 -6.88 -3.22
N LEU A 106 10.63 -6.21 -3.53
CA LEU A 106 10.65 -5.00 -4.35
C LEU A 106 11.35 -3.83 -3.65
N ALA A 107 11.18 -3.70 -2.34
CA ALA A 107 11.84 -2.65 -1.55
C ALA A 107 13.36 -2.86 -1.50
N LEU A 108 13.81 -4.11 -1.33
CA LEU A 108 15.24 -4.47 -1.38
C LEU A 108 15.83 -4.16 -2.76
N THR A 109 15.17 -4.60 -3.83
CA THR A 109 15.62 -4.34 -5.21
C THR A 109 15.74 -2.84 -5.48
N ARG A 110 14.78 -2.04 -4.98
CA ARG A 110 14.84 -0.58 -5.04
C ARG A 110 16.00 0.00 -4.23
N ALA A 111 16.24 -0.51 -3.02
CA ALA A 111 17.32 -0.04 -2.16
C ALA A 111 18.69 -0.30 -2.80
N VAL A 112 18.93 -1.52 -3.31
CA VAL A 112 20.14 -1.88 -4.06
C VAL A 112 20.31 -0.97 -5.27
N SER A 113 19.25 -0.80 -6.08
CA SER A 113 19.29 0.08 -7.25
C SER A 113 19.58 1.55 -6.89
N GLN A 114 19.05 2.02 -5.75
CA GLN A 114 19.29 3.37 -5.26
C GLN A 114 20.73 3.55 -4.79
N ASN A 115 21.30 2.57 -4.10
CA ASN A 115 22.71 2.60 -3.69
C ASN A 115 23.64 2.58 -4.90
N THR A 116 23.42 1.66 -5.86
CA THR A 116 24.21 1.62 -7.09
C THR A 116 24.17 2.95 -7.85
N LEU A 117 23.01 3.59 -7.90
CA LEU A 117 22.88 4.92 -8.49
C LEU A 117 23.64 5.97 -7.68
N TRP A 118 23.46 6.00 -6.36
CA TRP A 118 24.08 6.98 -5.48
C TRP A 118 25.59 7.03 -5.64
N ASN A 119 26.24 5.85 -5.67
CA ASN A 119 27.68 5.71 -5.86
C ASN A 119 28.17 6.04 -7.28
N GLN A 120 27.26 6.24 -8.24
CA GLN A 120 27.60 6.72 -9.58
C GLN A 120 27.45 8.23 -9.73
N LEU A 121 26.76 8.89 -8.81
CA LEU A 121 26.58 10.34 -8.83
C LEU A 121 27.83 11.02 -8.27
N ASP A 122 28.22 12.14 -8.88
CA ASP A 122 29.21 13.04 -8.28
C ASP A 122 28.62 13.84 -7.11
N ASP A 123 29.47 14.50 -6.33
CA ASP A 123 29.08 15.25 -5.12
C ASP A 123 27.99 16.30 -5.41
N GLN A 124 28.07 17.00 -6.55
CA GLN A 124 27.08 18.02 -6.92
C GLN A 124 25.73 17.38 -7.27
N GLN A 125 25.75 16.24 -7.96
CA GLN A 125 24.56 15.47 -8.28
C GLN A 125 23.91 14.85 -7.02
N GLN A 126 24.71 14.40 -6.05
CA GLN A 126 24.23 13.88 -4.77
C GLN A 126 23.52 14.98 -3.96
N GLU A 127 24.13 16.16 -3.80
CA GLU A 127 23.51 17.30 -3.11
C GLU A 127 22.18 17.70 -3.78
N LYS A 128 22.16 17.74 -5.11
CA LYS A 128 20.94 18.00 -5.88
C LYS A 128 19.89 16.92 -5.62
N PHE A 129 20.26 15.64 -5.59
CA PHE A 129 19.37 14.52 -5.31
C PHE A 129 18.69 14.69 -3.95
N GLU A 130 19.45 14.96 -2.89
CA GLU A 130 18.92 15.16 -1.54
C GLU A 130 17.93 16.33 -1.48
N SER A 131 18.28 17.46 -2.11
CA SER A 131 17.40 18.63 -2.18
C SER A 131 16.05 18.32 -2.86
N LEU A 132 16.02 17.36 -3.79
CA LEU A 132 14.82 16.94 -4.52
C LEU A 132 13.99 15.92 -3.74
N VAL A 133 14.63 15.09 -2.91
CA VAL A 133 13.94 14.18 -1.99
C VAL A 133 13.17 14.98 -0.93
N ASP A 134 13.76 16.06 -0.42
CA ASP A 134 13.17 16.89 0.63
C ASP A 134 12.03 17.80 0.15
N LYS A 135 11.97 18.14 -1.14
CA LYS A 135 10.94 19.03 -1.74
C LYS A 135 9.52 18.45 -1.81
N ARG A 136 9.18 17.45 -0.99
CA ARG A 136 7.83 16.89 -0.94
C ARG A 136 6.90 17.88 -0.25
N GLN A 137 6.13 18.63 -1.04
CA GLN A 137 4.99 19.38 -0.52
C GLN A 137 4.09 18.44 0.31
N LYS A 138 3.94 18.74 1.60
CA LYS A 138 2.84 18.21 2.40
C LYS A 138 1.57 18.65 1.67
N ARG A 139 0.97 17.73 0.90
CA ARG A 139 -0.41 17.93 0.48
C ARG A 139 -1.21 17.97 1.75
N ASP A 140 -1.70 19.15 2.10
CA ASP A 140 -2.64 19.30 3.17
C ASP A 140 -3.86 18.42 2.82
N ARG A 141 -3.95 17.29 3.50
CA ARG A 141 -5.09 16.39 3.39
C ARG A 141 -6.08 16.79 4.48
N ASN A 142 -6.46 18.07 4.50
CA ASN A 142 -7.60 18.55 5.27
C ASN A 142 -8.91 18.11 4.60
N ARG A 143 -9.00 16.82 4.26
CA ARG A 143 -10.25 16.20 3.79
C ARG A 143 -10.95 15.68 5.02
N ALA A 144 -12.16 16.18 5.24
CA ALA A 144 -13.05 15.67 6.28
C ALA A 144 -13.09 14.13 6.21
N PRO A 145 -12.72 13.41 7.30
CA PRO A 145 -12.59 11.96 7.29
C PRO A 145 -13.89 11.26 6.87
N LEU A 146 -15.03 11.90 7.15
CA LEU A 146 -16.36 11.36 6.94
C LEU A 146 -16.96 11.65 5.56
N ARG A 147 -16.29 12.48 4.74
CA ARG A 147 -16.73 12.81 3.37
C ARG A 147 -17.03 11.58 2.50
N ARG A 148 -16.39 10.45 2.79
CA ARG A 148 -16.62 9.20 2.05
C ARG A 148 -17.96 8.53 2.35
N PHE A 149 -18.59 8.85 3.49
CA PHE A 149 -19.88 8.31 3.92
C PHE A 149 -21.05 9.25 3.65
N GLU A 150 -20.81 10.48 3.17
CA GLU A 150 -21.86 11.43 2.78
C GLU A 150 -22.98 10.79 1.93
N PRO A 151 -22.69 9.92 0.93
CA PRO A 151 -23.76 9.33 0.12
C PRO A 151 -24.66 8.33 0.86
N LEU A 152 -24.30 7.91 2.07
CA LEU A 152 -24.96 6.83 2.81
C LEU A 152 -26.08 7.32 3.73
N ASN A 153 -26.21 8.63 3.92
CA ASN A 153 -27.20 9.22 4.83
C ASN A 153 -27.16 8.54 6.21
N LEU A 154 -25.99 8.58 6.86
CA LEU A 154 -25.80 7.98 8.18
C LEU A 154 -26.76 8.61 9.20
N SER A 155 -27.25 7.80 10.15
CA SER A 155 -27.92 8.35 11.33
C SER A 155 -26.92 9.15 12.19
N GLN A 156 -27.43 10.00 13.07
CA GLN A 156 -26.58 10.77 13.98
C GLN A 156 -25.73 9.86 14.88
N GLU A 157 -26.31 8.75 15.33
CA GLU A 157 -25.63 7.73 16.15
C GLU A 157 -24.51 7.04 15.35
N GLN A 158 -24.81 6.56 14.15
CA GLN A 158 -23.82 5.95 13.25
C GLN A 158 -22.67 6.92 12.94
N TYR A 159 -22.99 8.19 12.70
CA TYR A 159 -22.01 9.23 12.43
C TYR A 159 -21.04 9.39 13.61
N SER A 160 -21.58 9.55 14.82
CA SER A 160 -20.78 9.75 16.04
C SER A 160 -19.87 8.55 16.32
N GLU A 161 -20.39 7.32 16.16
CA GLU A 161 -19.61 6.10 16.38
C GLU A 161 -18.47 5.94 15.37
N ILE A 162 -18.75 6.17 14.08
CA ILE A 162 -17.73 6.11 13.02
C ILE A 162 -16.68 7.21 13.21
N GLU A 163 -17.08 8.41 13.62
CA GLU A 163 -16.17 9.51 13.90
C GLU A 163 -15.19 9.17 15.03
N ALA A 164 -15.71 8.63 16.15
CA ALA A 164 -14.89 8.20 17.28
C ALA A 164 -13.86 7.14 16.87
N LEU A 165 -14.28 6.14 16.08
CA LEU A 165 -13.39 5.10 15.56
C LEU A 165 -12.27 5.68 14.68
N ILE A 166 -12.60 6.64 13.80
CA ILE A 166 -11.61 7.26 12.90
C ILE A 166 -10.64 8.15 13.68
N ASN A 167 -11.11 8.92 14.65
CA ASN A 167 -10.27 9.81 15.43
C ASN A 167 -9.26 9.02 16.28
N ARG A 168 -9.71 7.96 16.95
CA ARG A 168 -8.81 7.05 17.68
C ARG A 168 -7.75 6.42 16.76
N GLN A 169 -8.16 5.96 15.58
CA GLN A 169 -7.22 5.43 14.59
C GLN A 169 -6.23 6.48 14.10
N LYS A 170 -6.67 7.74 13.91
CA LYS A 170 -5.82 8.85 13.47
C LYS A 170 -4.72 9.14 14.49
N GLU A 171 -5.04 9.09 15.78
CA GLU A 171 -4.06 9.24 16.86
C GLU A 171 -3.01 8.13 16.82
N GLN A 172 -3.44 6.87 16.73
CA GLN A 172 -2.53 5.72 16.63
C GLN A 172 -1.61 5.81 15.40
N ILE A 173 -2.15 6.19 14.24
CA ILE A 173 -1.36 6.42 13.03
C ILE A 173 -0.34 7.56 13.25
N THR A 174 -0.74 8.61 13.96
CA THR A 174 0.14 9.77 14.22
C THR A 174 1.30 9.40 15.12
N GLU A 175 1.06 8.63 16.17
CA GLU A 175 2.13 8.12 17.04
C GLU A 175 3.06 7.15 16.30
N GLN A 176 2.50 6.21 15.53
CA GLN A 176 3.30 5.29 14.73
C GLN A 176 4.19 6.04 13.72
N GLN A 177 3.69 7.14 13.14
CA GLN A 177 4.48 7.95 12.22
C GLN A 177 5.73 8.54 12.90
N LYS A 178 5.64 8.97 14.17
CA LYS A 178 6.79 9.49 14.92
C LYS A 178 7.86 8.42 15.07
N VAL A 179 7.46 7.21 15.45
CA VAL A 179 8.36 6.07 15.63
C VAL A 179 8.98 5.62 14.30
N SER A 180 8.26 5.72 13.18
CA SER A 180 8.78 5.29 11.87
C SER A 180 9.84 6.21 11.24
N LYS A 181 9.92 7.48 11.65
CA LYS A 181 10.85 8.46 11.08
C LYS A 181 12.34 8.06 11.22
N PRO A 182 12.85 7.71 12.42
CA PRO A 182 14.26 7.32 12.57
C PRO A 182 14.63 6.12 11.70
N PHE A 183 13.77 5.09 11.59
CA PHE A 183 14.03 3.93 10.72
C PHE A 183 14.13 4.31 9.24
N ARG A 184 13.32 5.27 8.78
CA ARG A 184 13.44 5.77 7.40
C ARG A 184 14.77 6.47 7.18
N LYS A 185 15.22 7.27 8.16
CA LYS A 185 16.53 7.93 8.10
C LYS A 185 17.65 6.89 8.04
N GLN A 186 17.61 5.89 8.92
CA GLN A 186 18.56 4.78 8.94
C GLN A 186 18.60 4.03 7.59
N GLN A 187 17.44 3.75 6.99
CA GLN A 187 17.39 3.09 5.67
C GLN A 187 18.00 3.96 4.56
N VAL A 188 17.82 5.29 4.61
CA VAL A 188 18.45 6.21 3.66
C VAL A 188 19.97 6.23 3.88
N GLU A 189 20.44 6.34 5.12
CA GLU A 189 21.87 6.29 5.45
C GLU A 189 22.52 4.98 4.95
N LEU A 190 21.85 3.84 5.11
CA LEU A 190 22.32 2.54 4.56
C LEU A 190 22.35 2.49 3.03
N ILE A 191 21.46 3.21 2.36
CA ILE A 191 21.41 3.28 0.89
C ILE A 191 22.50 4.22 0.36
N GLN A 192 22.84 5.27 1.10
CA GLN A 192 23.85 6.26 0.72
C GLN A 192 25.28 5.88 1.12
N ALA A 193 25.47 4.76 1.84
CA ALA A 193 26.78 4.26 2.18
C ALA A 193 27.54 3.75 0.94
N ASP A 194 28.87 3.85 0.95
CA ASP A 194 29.73 3.36 -0.14
C ASP A 194 29.46 1.87 -0.42
N ASP A 195 29.33 1.06 0.63
CA ASP A 195 28.98 -0.35 0.54
C ASP A 195 27.56 -0.62 1.07
N PHE A 196 26.71 -1.20 0.23
CA PHE A 196 25.35 -1.56 0.63
C PHE A 196 25.33 -2.76 1.58
N ASN A 197 25.08 -2.49 2.87
CA ASN A 197 24.86 -3.54 3.85
C ASN A 197 23.42 -4.09 3.76
N GLN A 198 23.22 -5.05 2.87
CA GLN A 198 21.92 -5.72 2.68
C GLN A 198 21.35 -6.30 3.97
N GLN A 199 22.18 -6.91 4.82
CA GLN A 199 21.72 -7.54 6.06
C GLN A 199 21.20 -6.51 7.06
N ALA A 200 21.91 -5.40 7.24
CA ALA A 200 21.48 -4.30 8.11
C ALA A 200 20.20 -3.64 7.57
N TRP A 201 20.09 -3.49 6.25
CA TRP A 201 18.89 -2.96 5.62
C TRP A 201 17.68 -3.87 5.86
N LEU A 202 17.82 -5.19 5.67
CA LEU A 202 16.77 -6.17 5.93
C LEU A 202 16.35 -6.19 7.40
N ALA A 203 17.30 -6.15 8.34
CA ALA A 203 16.99 -6.10 9.77
C ALA A 203 16.19 -4.85 10.17
N SER A 204 16.58 -3.67 9.65
CA SER A 204 15.84 -2.42 9.84
C SER A 204 14.44 -2.49 9.22
N HIS A 205 14.33 -3.11 8.03
CA HIS A 205 13.07 -3.29 7.34
C HIS A 205 12.11 -4.21 8.10
N GLN A 206 12.58 -5.36 8.59
CA GLN A 206 11.78 -6.32 9.36
C GLN A 206 11.26 -5.72 10.67
N THR A 207 12.10 -4.97 11.39
CA THR A 207 11.68 -4.23 12.59
C THR A 207 10.55 -3.25 12.28
N MET A 208 10.63 -2.57 11.14
CA MET A 208 9.56 -1.69 10.69
C MET A 208 8.29 -2.46 10.28
N GLN A 209 8.43 -3.62 9.63
CA GLN A 209 7.30 -4.45 9.21
C GLN A 209 6.47 -4.96 10.41
N SER A 210 7.13 -5.44 11.47
CA SER A 210 6.44 -5.94 12.66
C SER A 210 5.59 -4.85 13.33
N MET A 211 6.14 -3.64 13.49
CA MET A 211 5.36 -2.51 14.02
C MET A 211 4.22 -2.09 13.08
N GLN A 212 4.43 -2.17 11.76
CA GLN A 212 3.39 -1.86 10.78
C GLN A 212 2.28 -2.91 10.73
N LEU A 213 2.57 -4.17 11.10
CA LEU A 213 1.62 -5.27 11.08
C LEU A 213 0.49 -5.00 12.08
N GLU A 214 0.82 -4.72 13.34
CA GLU A 214 -0.16 -4.44 14.39
C GLU A 214 -1.08 -3.26 14.00
N LEU A 215 -0.49 -2.16 13.55
CA LEU A 215 -1.26 -1.02 13.07
C LEU A 215 -2.15 -1.40 11.88
N ALA A 216 -1.65 -2.18 10.93
CA ALA A 216 -2.43 -2.58 9.76
C ALA A 216 -3.61 -3.49 10.12
N VAL A 217 -3.42 -4.42 11.07
CA VAL A 217 -4.49 -5.29 11.60
C VAL A 217 -5.54 -4.45 12.31
N ASN A 218 -5.14 -3.54 13.20
CA ASN A 218 -6.06 -2.61 13.86
C ASN A 218 -6.82 -1.73 12.84
N VAL A 219 -6.12 -1.23 11.82
CA VAL A 219 -6.78 -0.44 10.77
C VAL A 219 -7.81 -1.27 10.00
N ALA A 220 -7.53 -2.54 9.72
CA ALA A 220 -8.49 -3.46 9.10
C ALA A 220 -9.68 -3.72 10.04
N HIS A 221 -9.43 -3.96 11.33
CA HIS A 221 -10.48 -4.19 12.32
C HIS A 221 -11.39 -2.96 12.48
N THR A 222 -10.83 -1.76 12.50
CA THR A 222 -11.60 -0.51 12.54
C THR A 222 -12.54 -0.42 11.33
N ARG A 223 -12.11 -0.85 10.15
CA ARG A 223 -12.99 -0.88 8.96
C ARG A 223 -14.07 -1.92 9.07
N HIS A 224 -13.77 -3.07 9.64
CA HIS A 224 -14.75 -4.11 9.89
C HIS A 224 -15.83 -3.61 10.84
N LYS A 225 -15.45 -2.93 11.94
CA LYS A 225 -16.41 -2.25 12.83
C LYS A 225 -17.28 -1.24 12.09
N ILE A 226 -16.64 -0.34 11.33
CA ILE A 226 -17.36 0.66 10.52
C ILE A 226 -18.33 -0.02 9.54
N TRP A 227 -17.93 -1.12 8.92
CA TRP A 227 -18.78 -1.86 7.99
C TRP A 227 -20.03 -2.41 8.69
N ASN A 228 -19.88 -2.93 9.91
CA ASN A 228 -20.97 -3.52 10.68
C ASN A 228 -21.86 -2.50 11.39
N ILE A 229 -21.46 -1.23 11.50
CA ILE A 229 -22.33 -0.12 11.93
C ILE A 229 -23.38 0.21 10.86
N LEU A 230 -23.07 -0.07 9.59
CA LEU A 230 -23.94 0.24 8.46
C LEU A 230 -25.08 -0.76 8.35
N THR A 231 -26.24 -0.27 7.93
CA THR A 231 -27.36 -1.14 7.55
C THR A 231 -27.04 -1.91 6.27
N PRO A 232 -27.72 -3.04 5.99
CA PRO A 232 -27.54 -3.77 4.72
C PRO A 232 -27.70 -2.88 3.47
N ASP A 233 -28.66 -1.96 3.48
CA ASP A 233 -28.88 -1.02 2.37
C ASP A 233 -27.72 -0.02 2.23
N GLN A 234 -27.18 0.48 3.35
CA GLN A 234 -26.02 1.36 3.35
C GLN A 234 -24.74 0.64 2.89
N GLN A 235 -24.57 -0.63 3.28
CA GLN A 235 -23.49 -1.50 2.82
C GLN A 235 -23.55 -1.67 1.30
N LEU A 236 -24.73 -2.01 0.76
CA LEU A 236 -24.96 -2.14 -0.68
C LEU A 236 -24.70 -0.83 -1.42
N LYS A 237 -25.20 0.31 -0.90
CA LYS A 237 -24.94 1.62 -1.50
C LYS A 237 -23.45 1.98 -1.50
N MET A 238 -22.72 1.64 -0.44
CA MET A 238 -21.27 1.83 -0.38
C MET A 238 -20.56 1.01 -1.47
N GLN A 239 -21.00 -0.23 -1.67
CA GLN A 239 -20.48 -1.12 -2.72
C GLN A 239 -20.70 -0.54 -4.12
N GLU A 240 -21.90 -0.03 -4.42
CA GLU A 240 -22.20 0.61 -5.70
C GLU A 240 -21.35 1.86 -5.95
N VAL A 241 -21.21 2.73 -4.95
CA VAL A 241 -20.37 3.93 -5.05
C VAL A 241 -18.92 3.55 -5.34
N ALA A 242 -18.42 2.48 -4.73
CA ALA A 242 -17.08 1.98 -4.97
C ALA A 242 -16.91 1.39 -6.37
N GLN A 243 -17.88 0.60 -6.86
CA GLN A 243 -17.86 0.06 -8.22
C GLN A 243 -17.87 1.18 -9.27
N LYS A 244 -18.75 2.19 -9.12
CA LYS A 244 -18.80 3.37 -10.00
C LYS A 244 -17.46 4.13 -10.02
N ARG A 245 -16.78 4.23 -8.87
CA ARG A 245 -15.43 4.83 -8.81
C ARG A 245 -14.39 3.98 -9.53
N GLN A 246 -14.45 2.67 -9.39
CA GLN A 246 -13.52 1.74 -10.05
C GLN A 246 -13.69 1.80 -11.58
N GLN A 247 -14.92 1.74 -12.08
CA GLN A 247 -15.23 1.88 -13.51
C GLN A 247 -14.68 3.19 -14.07
N LYS A 248 -14.89 4.32 -13.38
CA LYS A 248 -14.30 5.62 -13.79
C LYS A 248 -12.78 5.60 -13.86
N ILE A 249 -12.11 4.88 -12.96
CA ILE A 249 -10.64 4.75 -12.98
C ILE A 249 -10.20 3.90 -14.17
N GLU A 250 -10.87 2.78 -14.44
CA GLU A 250 -10.60 1.89 -15.58
C GLU A 250 -10.84 2.60 -16.91
N ASP A 251 -11.95 3.32 -17.04
CA ASP A 251 -12.24 4.15 -18.21
C ASP A 251 -11.16 5.19 -18.46
N LYS A 252 -10.68 5.83 -17.38
CA LYS A 252 -9.58 6.79 -17.48
C LYS A 252 -8.28 6.11 -17.91
N LYS A 253 -7.97 4.92 -17.39
CA LYS A 253 -6.79 4.14 -17.80
C LYS A 253 -6.86 3.78 -19.28
N ARG A 254 -7.99 3.22 -19.73
CA ARG A 254 -8.25 2.86 -21.14
C ARG A 254 -8.09 4.06 -22.07
N LYS A 255 -8.67 5.22 -21.71
CA LYS A 255 -8.50 6.47 -22.48
C LYS A 255 -7.04 6.93 -22.53
N MET A 256 -6.27 6.76 -21.46
CA MET A 256 -4.83 7.10 -21.46
C MET A 256 -4.00 6.14 -22.34
N GLU A 257 -4.31 4.85 -22.34
CA GLU A 257 -3.64 3.85 -23.18
C GLU A 257 -3.91 4.10 -24.67
N GLN A 258 -5.16 4.38 -25.04
CA GLN A 258 -5.53 4.77 -26.40
C GLN A 258 -4.80 6.03 -26.88
N ARG A 259 -4.58 7.01 -26.01
CA ARG A 259 -3.81 8.23 -26.33
C ARG A 259 -2.32 7.96 -26.51
N LYS A 260 -1.77 6.96 -25.81
CA LYS A 260 -0.35 6.59 -25.92
C LYS A 260 -0.05 5.72 -27.14
N GLY A 261 -1.01 4.92 -27.61
CA GLY A 261 -0.87 4.14 -28.84
C GLY A 261 -1.07 4.92 -30.14
N ARG A 262 -1.44 6.21 -30.05
CA ARG A 262 -1.61 7.14 -31.18
C ARG A 262 -0.43 8.10 -31.37
N MET A 263 0.57 8.07 -30.49
CA MET A 263 1.82 8.83 -30.58
C MET A 263 2.97 7.86 -30.81
#